data_AF-F7RTM8-F1
#
_entry.id   AF-F7RTM8-F1
#
_cell.length_a   1.000
_cell.length_b   1.000
_cell.length_c   1.000
_cell.angle_alpha   90.00
_cell.angle_beta   90.00
_cell.angle_gamma   90.00
#
_symmetry.space_group_name_H-M   'P 1'
#
loop_
_entity.id
_entity.type
_entity.pdbx_description
1 polymer ?
#
loop_
_entity_poly.entity_id
_entity_poly.type
_entity_poly.pdbx_seq_one_letter_code
_entity_poly.pdbx_strand_id
1 'polypeptide(L)'
;MSTSNVDIDNAAWLIRGLGYSGNRKYSQTLNNIVSGSYHKKLKKYATQALENLDKYKKWNAILADKSQYTAEQSQQNNALANALRSDDLELMRLAAKRIMDDRQYDDFILAVLSNELKTPRLMADNKLAIDTYANMAKALASSGNTAYRDVIENMATASSNKKLKNYAESYLKKYY
;
A
#
# COMPACT_ATOMS: atom_id res chain seq x y z
N MET A 1 11.73 -37.91 -5.78
CA MET A 1 10.45 -37.44 -6.35
C MET A 1 10.64 -36.02 -6.84
N SER A 2 10.45 -35.77 -8.14
CA SER A 2 10.45 -34.41 -8.70
C SER A 2 9.23 -33.65 -8.15
N THR A 3 9.46 -32.58 -7.40
CA THR A 3 8.38 -31.68 -6.95
C THR A 3 7.89 -30.91 -8.17
N SER A 4 6.59 -30.93 -8.44
CA SER A 4 6.05 -30.24 -9.62
C SER A 4 6.22 -28.71 -9.47
N ASN A 5 6.29 -27.99 -10.59
CA ASN A 5 6.34 -26.52 -10.55
C ASN A 5 5.11 -25.92 -9.85
N VAL A 6 3.94 -26.57 -9.96
CA VAL A 6 2.71 -26.14 -9.29
C VAL A 6 2.84 -26.25 -7.77
N ASP A 7 3.43 -27.34 -7.26
CA ASP A 7 3.64 -27.52 -5.83
C ASP A 7 4.64 -26.49 -5.26
N ILE A 8 5.69 -26.18 -6.03
CA ILE A 8 6.67 -25.14 -5.67
C ILE A 8 5.98 -23.77 -5.61
N ASP A 9 5.06 -23.49 -6.52
CA ASP A 9 4.35 -22.21 -6.57
C ASP A 9 3.35 -22.07 -5.43
N ASN A 10 2.61 -23.13 -5.13
CA ASN A 10 1.70 -23.18 -3.99
C ASN A 10 2.45 -22.98 -2.67
N ALA A 11 3.56 -23.70 -2.47
CA ALA A 11 4.40 -23.54 -1.28
C ALA A 11 5.00 -22.13 -1.18
N ALA A 12 5.41 -21.53 -2.30
CA ALA A 12 5.89 -20.14 -2.33
C ALA A 12 4.82 -19.15 -1.85
N TRP A 13 3.56 -19.33 -2.24
CA TRP A 13 2.45 -18.51 -1.76
C TRP A 13 2.22 -18.65 -0.27
N LEU A 14 2.25 -19.87 0.27
CA LEU A 14 2.12 -20.12 1.70
C LEU A 14 3.24 -19.45 2.51
N ILE A 15 4.49 -19.56 2.05
CA ILE A 15 5.64 -18.89 2.68
C ILE A 15 5.46 -17.37 2.72
N ARG A 16 4.97 -16.77 1.64
CA ARG A 16 4.65 -15.34 1.62
C ARG A 16 3.56 -14.98 2.62
N GLY A 17 2.52 -15.80 2.72
CA GLY A 17 1.45 -15.63 3.71
C GLY A 17 1.98 -15.64 5.15
N LEU A 18 2.93 -16.52 5.47
CA LEU A 18 3.59 -16.50 6.79
C LEU A 18 4.32 -15.18 7.05
N GLY A 19 5.04 -14.65 6.05
CA GLY A 19 5.68 -13.32 6.15
C GLY A 19 4.67 -12.20 6.39
N TYR A 20 3.56 -12.20 5.64
CA TYR A 20 2.50 -11.18 5.73
C TYR A 20 1.72 -11.23 7.05
N SER A 21 1.73 -12.37 7.74
CA SER A 21 1.13 -12.47 9.08
C SER A 21 1.81 -11.55 10.11
N GLY A 22 3.08 -11.18 9.88
CA GLY A 22 3.89 -10.43 10.85
C GLY A 22 4.17 -11.19 12.16
N ASN A 23 3.88 -12.49 12.23
CA ASN A 23 4.01 -13.26 13.45
C ASN A 23 5.38 -13.93 13.56
N ARG A 24 6.22 -13.41 14.46
CA ARG A 24 7.59 -13.91 14.71
C ARG A 24 7.66 -15.38 15.13
N LYS A 25 6.56 -16.02 15.54
CA LYS A 25 6.54 -17.48 15.79
C LYS A 25 6.94 -18.30 14.55
N TYR A 26 6.76 -17.74 13.35
CA TYR A 26 7.11 -18.40 12.10
C TYR A 26 8.58 -18.22 11.69
N SER A 27 9.36 -17.39 12.40
CA SER A 27 10.78 -17.15 12.06
C SER A 27 11.58 -18.45 12.02
N GLN A 28 11.37 -19.37 12.97
CA GLN A 28 12.08 -20.64 12.98
C GLN A 28 11.73 -21.50 11.76
N THR A 29 10.45 -21.60 11.42
CA THR A 29 9.98 -22.33 10.24
C THR A 29 10.60 -21.78 8.96
N LEU A 30 10.63 -20.45 8.80
CA LEU A 30 11.21 -19.79 7.64
C LEU A 30 12.73 -19.99 7.57
N ASN A 31 13.44 -19.87 8.69
CA ASN A 31 14.89 -20.14 8.76
C ASN A 31 15.23 -21.58 8.37
N ASN A 32 14.43 -22.55 8.81
CA ASN A 32 14.60 -23.95 8.42
C ASN A 32 14.44 -24.15 6.89
N ILE A 33 13.57 -23.38 6.24
CA ILE A 33 13.41 -23.42 4.78
C ILE A 33 14.65 -22.82 4.08
N VAL A 34 15.16 -21.69 4.60
CA VAL A 34 16.34 -21.02 4.04
C VAL A 34 17.59 -21.92 4.11
N SER A 35 17.85 -22.52 5.28
CA SER A 35 19.03 -23.34 5.53
C SER A 35 18.91 -24.78 5.01
N GLY A 36 17.69 -25.33 4.92
CA GLY A 36 17.45 -26.72 4.54
C GLY A 36 17.59 -27.01 3.04
N SER A 37 17.40 -28.26 2.65
CA SER A 37 17.48 -28.73 1.25
C SER A 37 16.18 -28.48 0.46
N TYR A 38 15.73 -27.23 0.42
CA TYR A 38 14.54 -26.80 -0.34
C TYR A 38 14.88 -26.22 -1.72
N HIS A 39 13.88 -26.20 -2.61
CA HIS A 39 14.01 -25.56 -3.92
C HIS A 39 14.37 -24.07 -3.81
N LYS A 40 15.25 -23.57 -4.70
CA LYS A 40 15.78 -22.20 -4.68
C LYS A 40 14.71 -21.11 -4.59
N LYS A 41 13.55 -21.33 -5.24
CA LYS A 41 12.40 -20.40 -5.21
C LYS A 41 11.82 -20.29 -3.79
N LEU A 42 11.69 -21.40 -3.08
CA LEU A 42 11.17 -21.43 -1.70
C LEU A 42 12.13 -20.74 -0.74
N LYS A 43 13.44 -21.00 -0.88
CA LYS A 43 14.47 -20.31 -0.10
C LYS A 43 14.39 -18.80 -0.28
N LYS A 44 14.32 -18.32 -1.53
CA LYS A 44 14.17 -16.90 -1.85
C LYS A 44 12.95 -16.28 -1.15
N TYR A 45 11.78 -16.92 -1.25
CA TYR A 45 10.58 -16.38 -0.61
C TYR A 45 10.61 -16.49 0.91
N ALA A 46 11.29 -17.49 1.48
CA ALA A 46 11.46 -17.59 2.93
C ALA A 46 12.36 -16.48 3.48
N THR A 47 13.46 -16.15 2.78
CA THR A 47 14.29 -14.98 3.11
C THR A 47 13.47 -13.69 3.06
N GLN A 48 12.70 -13.47 2.00
CA GLN A 48 11.81 -12.31 1.89
C GLN A 48 10.72 -12.30 2.97
N ALA A 49 10.18 -13.47 3.34
CA ALA A 49 9.18 -13.59 4.39
C ALA A 49 9.75 -13.19 5.75
N LEU A 50 11.01 -13.57 6.06
CA LEU A 50 11.71 -13.16 7.29
C LEU A 50 11.85 -11.63 7.37
N GLU A 51 12.28 -10.98 6.29
CA GLU A 51 12.36 -9.52 6.21
C GLU A 51 10.97 -8.85 6.41
N ASN A 52 9.93 -9.49 5.89
CA ASN A 52 8.56 -8.98 5.98
C ASN A 52 7.93 -9.13 7.36
N LEU A 53 8.40 -10.02 8.24
CA LEU A 53 7.75 -10.26 9.53
C LEU A 53 7.65 -8.98 10.37
N ASP A 54 8.74 -8.22 10.50
CA ASP A 54 8.73 -7.00 11.31
C ASP A 54 7.93 -5.87 10.66
N LYS A 55 8.06 -5.76 9.34
CA LYS A 55 7.30 -4.80 8.55
C LYS A 55 5.80 -5.02 8.66
N TYR A 56 5.34 -6.25 8.45
CA TYR A 56 3.91 -6.59 8.55
C TYR A 56 3.42 -6.63 9.99
N LYS A 57 4.26 -6.89 10.99
CA LYS A 57 3.89 -6.69 12.39
C LYS A 57 3.48 -5.23 12.65
N LYS A 58 4.30 -4.27 12.18
CA LYS A 58 3.99 -2.83 12.26
C LYS A 58 2.71 -2.50 11.49
N TRP A 59 2.62 -2.94 10.24
CA TRP A 59 1.47 -2.62 9.39
C TRP A 59 0.17 -3.23 9.89
N ASN A 60 0.18 -4.49 10.34
CA ASN A 60 -1.02 -5.15 10.85
C ASN A 60 -1.56 -4.44 12.09
N ALA A 61 -0.70 -3.87 12.95
CA ALA A 61 -1.15 -3.05 14.07
C ALA A 61 -1.86 -1.77 13.61
N ILE A 62 -1.32 -1.07 12.61
CA ILE A 62 -1.95 0.12 12.01
C ILE A 62 -3.30 -0.23 11.37
N LEU A 63 -3.33 -1.29 10.57
CA LEU A 63 -4.55 -1.71 9.83
C LEU A 63 -5.67 -2.18 10.77
N ALA A 64 -5.31 -2.82 11.88
CA ALA A 64 -6.25 -3.35 12.86
C ALA A 64 -6.68 -2.34 13.94
N ASP A 65 -6.06 -1.15 14.00
CA ASP A 65 -6.40 -0.14 14.98
C ASP A 65 -7.82 0.40 14.75
N LYS A 66 -8.72 0.10 15.69
CA LYS A 66 -10.13 0.49 15.62
C LYS A 66 -10.42 1.90 16.14
N SER A 67 -9.41 2.62 16.64
CA SER A 67 -9.58 3.94 17.25
C SER A 67 -10.22 4.99 16.32
N GLN A 68 -10.04 4.84 15.01
CA GLN A 68 -10.56 5.74 13.97
C GLN A 68 -11.55 5.04 13.02
N TYR A 69 -12.11 3.89 13.42
CA TYR A 69 -13.07 3.16 12.59
C TYR A 69 -14.42 3.86 12.56
N THR A 70 -15.01 3.93 11.38
CA THR A 70 -16.39 4.35 11.15
C THR A 70 -17.26 3.11 11.06
N ALA A 71 -18.31 3.02 11.89
CA ALA A 71 -19.14 1.81 12.04
C ALA A 71 -19.89 1.45 10.74
N GLU A 72 -20.23 2.46 9.94
CA GLU A 72 -20.93 2.34 8.67
C GLU A 72 -20.01 1.84 7.54
N GLN A 73 -18.69 1.83 7.77
CA GLN A 73 -17.68 1.47 6.78
C GLN A 73 -17.25 0.02 6.91
N SER A 74 -16.96 -0.62 5.77
CA SER A 74 -16.43 -1.98 5.77
C SER A 74 -15.09 -2.06 6.49
N GLN A 75 -14.73 -3.24 6.99
CA GLN A 75 -13.41 -3.47 7.58
C GLN A 75 -12.28 -3.10 6.60
N GLN A 76 -12.46 -3.42 5.31
CA GLN A 76 -11.50 -3.08 4.27
C GLN A 76 -11.35 -1.56 4.10
N ASN A 77 -12.45 -0.81 4.09
CA ASN A 77 -12.41 0.64 3.96
C ASN A 77 -11.72 1.29 5.17
N ASN A 78 -12.08 0.85 6.37
CA ASN A 78 -11.43 1.32 7.60
C ASN A 78 -9.92 1.01 7.61
N ALA A 79 -9.51 -0.19 7.18
CA ALA A 79 -8.09 -0.54 7.08
C ALA A 79 -7.33 0.30 6.04
N LEU A 80 -7.93 0.54 4.86
CA LEU A 80 -7.37 1.42 3.84
C LEU A 80 -7.25 2.86 4.35
N ALA A 81 -8.26 3.36 5.05
CA ALA A 81 -8.24 4.68 5.65
C ALA A 81 -7.12 4.83 6.69
N ASN A 82 -6.93 3.83 7.56
CA ASN A 82 -5.80 3.80 8.49
C ASN A 82 -4.45 3.80 7.78
N ALA A 83 -4.31 3.00 6.71
CA ALA A 83 -3.08 2.96 5.93
C ALA A 83 -2.74 4.32 5.31
N LEU A 84 -3.73 5.01 4.73
CA LEU A 84 -3.56 6.33 4.14
C LEU A 84 -3.18 7.41 5.16
N ARG A 85 -3.73 7.34 6.37
CA ARG A 85 -3.45 8.29 7.46
C ARG A 85 -2.16 7.99 8.23
N SER A 86 -1.56 6.83 8.01
CA SER A 86 -0.39 6.39 8.75
C SER A 86 0.87 7.22 8.43
N ASP A 87 1.83 7.24 9.35
CA ASP A 87 3.15 7.82 9.13
C ASP A 87 4.13 6.83 8.45
N ASP A 88 3.61 5.95 7.59
CA ASP A 88 4.40 4.95 6.85
C ASP A 88 4.16 5.09 5.35
N LEU A 89 5.05 5.82 4.67
CA LEU A 89 4.95 6.11 3.23
C LEU A 89 4.80 4.85 2.36
N GLU A 90 5.44 3.74 2.74
CA GLU A 90 5.32 2.50 1.98
C GLU A 90 3.92 1.89 2.10
N LEU A 91 3.32 1.93 3.30
CA LEU A 91 1.96 1.48 3.54
C LEU A 91 0.93 2.39 2.85
N MET A 92 1.09 3.72 2.96
CA MET A 92 0.24 4.70 2.27
C MET A 92 0.24 4.44 0.76
N ARG A 93 1.42 4.27 0.16
CA ARG A 93 1.57 4.01 -1.28
C ARG A 93 0.93 2.69 -1.69
N LEU A 94 1.06 1.65 -0.86
CA LEU A 94 0.43 0.36 -1.12
C LEU A 94 -1.09 0.47 -1.08
N ALA A 95 -1.65 1.17 -0.10
CA ALA A 95 -3.09 1.42 0.00
C ALA A 95 -3.61 2.20 -1.22
N ALA A 96 -2.93 3.27 -1.64
CA ALA A 96 -3.31 4.04 -2.81
C ALA A 96 -3.35 3.19 -4.10
N LYS A 97 -2.34 2.33 -4.30
CA LYS A 97 -2.33 1.38 -5.43
C LYS A 97 -3.48 0.39 -5.35
N ARG A 98 -3.74 -0.16 -4.16
CA ARG A 98 -4.82 -1.10 -3.94
C ARG A 98 -6.19 -0.49 -4.24
N ILE A 99 -6.42 0.75 -3.81
CA ILE A 99 -7.64 1.52 -4.10
C ILE A 99 -7.87 1.62 -5.60
N MET A 100 -6.82 1.92 -6.38
CA MET A 100 -6.92 1.98 -7.84
C MET A 100 -7.17 0.62 -8.49
N ASP A 101 -6.40 -0.39 -8.09
CA ASP A 101 -6.46 -1.73 -8.70
C ASP A 101 -7.83 -2.38 -8.46
N ASP A 102 -8.39 -2.20 -7.26
CA ASP A 102 -9.71 -2.71 -6.87
C ASP A 102 -10.86 -1.76 -7.26
N ARG A 103 -10.56 -0.57 -7.79
CA ARG A 103 -11.52 0.53 -8.06
C ARG A 103 -12.37 0.90 -6.84
N GLN A 104 -11.76 0.93 -5.65
CA GLN A 104 -12.45 1.23 -4.40
C GLN A 104 -12.66 2.74 -4.23
N TYR A 105 -13.63 3.30 -4.94
CA TYR A 105 -13.93 4.73 -4.98
C TYR A 105 -15.12 5.14 -4.11
N ASP A 106 -15.33 4.43 -3.01
CA ASP A 106 -16.28 4.83 -1.97
C ASP A 106 -15.98 6.25 -1.48
N ASP A 107 -17.02 7.06 -1.28
CA ASP A 107 -16.89 8.47 -0.89
C ASP A 107 -16.05 8.66 0.37
N PHE A 108 -16.13 7.74 1.33
CA PHE A 108 -15.30 7.76 2.52
C PHE A 108 -13.81 7.67 2.19
N ILE A 109 -13.43 6.77 1.28
CA ILE A 109 -12.03 6.60 0.88
C ILE A 109 -11.54 7.80 0.08
N LEU A 110 -12.36 8.32 -0.83
CA LEU A 110 -12.02 9.53 -1.59
C LEU A 110 -11.85 10.75 -0.68
N ALA A 111 -12.70 10.90 0.34
CA ALA A 111 -12.57 11.95 1.35
C ALA A 111 -11.27 11.82 2.15
N VAL A 112 -10.87 10.59 2.52
CA VAL A 112 -9.57 10.36 3.19
C VAL A 112 -8.40 10.73 2.29
N LEU A 113 -8.39 10.28 1.04
CA LEU A 113 -7.37 10.65 0.07
C LEU A 113 -7.29 12.17 -0.11
N SER A 114 -8.43 12.84 -0.26
CA SER A 114 -8.53 14.30 -0.39
C SER A 114 -7.89 15.01 0.80
N ASN A 115 -8.25 14.63 2.03
CA ASN A 115 -7.71 15.24 3.24
C ASN A 115 -6.19 15.06 3.36
N GLU A 116 -5.68 13.86 3.07
CA GLU A 116 -4.24 13.59 3.11
C GLU A 116 -3.46 14.33 2.02
N LEU A 117 -4.07 14.59 0.86
CA LEU A 117 -3.45 15.34 -0.24
C LEU A 117 -3.49 16.85 -0.04
N LYS A 118 -4.51 17.37 0.65
CA LYS A 118 -4.59 18.79 1.06
C LYS A 118 -3.48 19.17 2.02
N THR A 119 -3.00 18.22 2.83
CA THR A 119 -1.88 18.45 3.75
C THR A 119 -0.94 17.25 3.71
N PRO A 120 0.01 17.21 2.76
CA PRO A 120 0.88 16.05 2.57
C PRO A 120 1.98 16.03 3.66
N ARG A 121 1.61 15.56 4.86
CA ARG A 121 2.40 15.64 6.11
C ARG A 121 3.81 15.05 6.05
N LEU A 122 4.01 14.02 5.23
CA LEU A 122 5.28 13.29 5.09
C LEU A 122 6.01 13.68 3.81
N MET A 123 5.61 14.78 3.16
CA MET A 123 6.22 15.21 1.92
C MET A 123 7.68 15.62 2.15
N ALA A 124 8.57 15.06 1.34
CA ALA A 124 9.98 15.37 1.32
C ALA A 124 10.50 15.20 -0.11
N ASP A 125 11.63 15.83 -0.45
CA ASP A 125 12.23 15.72 -1.79
C ASP A 125 13.02 14.41 -1.96
N ASN A 126 12.34 13.29 -1.75
CA ASN A 126 12.85 11.95 -1.99
C ASN A 126 11.85 11.14 -2.80
N LYS A 127 12.36 10.11 -3.48
CA LYS A 127 11.58 9.28 -4.40
C LYS A 127 10.37 8.64 -3.72
N LEU A 128 10.52 8.13 -2.49
CA LEU A 128 9.45 7.42 -1.80
C LEU A 128 8.26 8.35 -1.50
N ALA A 129 8.52 9.54 -0.95
CA ALA A 129 7.47 10.51 -0.66
C ALA A 129 6.77 10.99 -1.94
N ILE A 130 7.54 11.38 -2.97
CA ILE A 130 7.01 11.80 -4.28
C ILE A 130 6.12 10.70 -4.88
N ASP A 131 6.62 9.46 -4.94
CA ASP A 131 5.86 8.36 -5.51
C ASP A 131 4.58 8.07 -4.69
N THR A 132 4.63 8.20 -3.37
CA THR A 132 3.48 7.97 -2.48
C THR A 132 2.36 8.95 -2.77
N TYR A 133 2.65 10.26 -2.72
CA TYR A 133 1.65 11.29 -2.97
C TYR A 133 1.18 11.31 -4.43
N ALA A 134 2.05 10.99 -5.40
CA ALA A 134 1.63 10.81 -6.78
C ALA A 134 0.63 9.65 -6.93
N ASN A 135 0.85 8.50 -6.27
CA ASN A 135 -0.11 7.38 -6.33
C ASN A 135 -1.43 7.72 -5.62
N MET A 136 -1.39 8.44 -4.50
CA MET A 136 -2.62 8.90 -3.81
C MET A 136 -3.42 9.86 -4.68
N ALA A 137 -2.76 10.85 -5.29
CA ALA A 137 -3.41 11.78 -6.21
C ALA A 137 -3.96 11.07 -7.44
N LYS A 138 -3.23 10.10 -7.98
CA LYS A 138 -3.70 9.26 -9.08
C LYS A 138 -4.94 8.47 -8.69
N ALA A 139 -4.97 7.89 -7.49
CA ALA A 139 -6.12 7.15 -6.97
C ALA A 139 -7.36 8.05 -6.87
N LEU A 140 -7.21 9.23 -6.28
CA LEU A 140 -8.28 10.22 -6.18
C LEU A 140 -8.80 10.65 -7.55
N ALA A 141 -7.90 11.07 -8.44
CA ALA A 141 -8.26 11.50 -9.80
C ALA A 141 -8.91 10.37 -10.62
N SER A 142 -8.44 9.13 -10.49
CA SER A 142 -8.95 7.98 -11.23
C SER A 142 -10.38 7.58 -10.88
N SER A 143 -10.95 8.12 -9.80
CA SER A 143 -12.37 8.00 -9.51
C SER A 143 -13.26 8.77 -10.50
N GLY A 144 -12.71 9.81 -11.16
CA GLY A 144 -13.46 10.73 -12.01
C GLY A 144 -14.43 11.63 -11.24
N ASN A 145 -14.44 11.59 -9.90
CA ASN A 145 -15.35 12.39 -9.09
C ASN A 145 -14.90 13.86 -9.10
N THR A 146 -15.70 14.72 -9.73
CA THR A 146 -15.42 16.14 -9.95
C THR A 146 -15.40 16.96 -8.65
N ALA A 147 -16.01 16.46 -7.57
CA ALA A 147 -15.96 17.10 -6.25
C ALA A 147 -14.54 17.19 -5.67
N TYR A 148 -13.59 16.39 -6.19
CA TYR A 148 -12.20 16.36 -5.74
C TYR A 148 -11.20 16.90 -6.78
N ARG A 149 -11.70 17.44 -7.90
CA ARG A 149 -10.86 17.97 -8.97
C ARG A 149 -9.95 19.10 -8.48
N ASP A 150 -10.48 19.97 -7.63
CA ASP A 150 -9.79 21.11 -7.01
C ASP A 150 -8.52 20.67 -6.25
N VAL A 151 -8.54 19.52 -5.58
CA VAL A 151 -7.37 18.96 -4.87
C VAL A 151 -6.23 18.69 -5.84
N ILE A 152 -6.55 18.14 -7.02
CA ILE A 152 -5.54 17.81 -8.04
C ILE A 152 -5.06 19.09 -8.73
N GLU A 153 -5.94 20.06 -8.98
CA GLU A 153 -5.59 21.38 -9.53
C GLU A 153 -4.65 22.15 -8.59
N ASN A 154 -4.93 22.13 -7.28
CA ASN A 154 -4.05 22.71 -6.28
C ASN A 154 -2.68 22.03 -6.26
N MET A 155 -2.62 20.69 -6.39
CA MET A 155 -1.34 19.99 -6.49
C MET A 155 -0.56 20.35 -7.77
N ALA A 156 -1.25 20.54 -8.90
CA ALA A 156 -0.65 20.95 -10.17
C ALA A 156 -0.03 22.35 -10.10
N THR A 157 -0.66 23.27 -9.37
CA THR A 157 -0.27 24.69 -9.35
C THR A 157 0.66 25.03 -8.18
N ALA A 158 0.35 24.53 -6.99
CA ALA A 158 0.97 24.96 -5.73
C ALA A 158 2.05 24.02 -5.17
N SER A 159 2.18 22.78 -5.68
CA SER A 159 3.23 21.86 -5.18
C SER A 159 4.63 22.44 -5.37
N SER A 160 5.47 22.49 -4.33
CA SER A 160 6.87 22.91 -4.48
C SER A 160 7.70 21.92 -5.32
N ASN A 161 7.25 20.68 -5.48
CA ASN A 161 7.95 19.65 -6.25
C ASN A 161 7.45 19.60 -7.70
N LYS A 162 8.37 19.81 -8.66
CA LYS A 162 8.09 19.81 -10.11
C LYS A 162 7.53 18.48 -10.62
N LYS A 163 7.98 17.33 -10.08
CA LYS A 163 7.47 16.02 -10.53
C LYS A 163 6.01 15.84 -10.12
N LEU A 164 5.66 16.22 -8.89
CA LEU A 164 4.26 16.17 -8.44
C LEU A 164 3.35 17.10 -9.25
N LYS A 165 3.82 18.31 -9.62
CA LYS A 165 3.07 19.19 -10.54
C LYS A 165 2.77 18.48 -11.86
N ASN A 166 3.81 17.94 -12.52
CA ASN A 166 3.67 17.25 -13.80
C ASN A 166 2.73 16.03 -13.71
N TYR A 167 2.79 15.28 -12.61
CA TYR A 167 1.86 14.16 -12.39
C TYR A 167 0.42 14.66 -12.25
N ALA A 168 0.17 15.68 -11.43
CA ALA A 168 -1.15 16.26 -11.25
C ALA A 168 -1.74 16.76 -12.57
N GLU A 169 -0.96 17.52 -13.35
CA GLU A 169 -1.36 18.00 -14.68
C GLU A 169 -1.73 16.85 -15.63
N SER A 170 -0.93 15.78 -15.62
CA SER A 170 -1.22 14.58 -16.41
C SER A 170 -2.50 13.87 -15.95
N TYR A 171 -2.79 13.86 -14.65
CA TYR A 171 -3.99 13.22 -14.12
C TYR A 171 -5.25 14.04 -14.44
N LEU A 172 -5.17 15.37 -14.35
CA LEU A 172 -6.25 16.26 -14.77
C LEU A 172 -6.65 16.00 -16.22
N LYS A 173 -5.67 15.99 -17.15
CA LYS A 173 -5.92 15.73 -18.57
C LYS A 173 -6.50 14.34 -18.87
N LYS A 174 -6.26 13.38 -17.97
CA LYS A 174 -6.59 11.97 -18.21
C LYS A 174 -7.96 11.58 -17.66
N TYR A 175 -8.35 12.14 -16.52
CA TYR A 175 -9.52 11.68 -15.77
C TYR A 175 -10.64 12.73 -15.65
N TYR A 176 -10.40 13.97 -16.07
CA TYR A 176 -11.35 15.07 -16.07
C TYR A 176 -11.34 15.83 -17.40
#